data_AF-A0A1S1EP04-F1
#
_entry.id   AF-A0A1S1EP04-F1
#
_cell.length_a   1.000
_cell.length_b   1.000
_cell.length_c   1.000
_cell.angle_alpha   90.00
_cell.angle_beta   90.00
_cell.angle_gamma   90.00
#
_symmetry.space_group_name_H-M   'P 1'
#
loop_
_entity.id
_entity.type
_entity.pdbx_description
1 polymer ?
#
loop_
_entity_poly.entity_id
_entity_poly.type
_entity_poly.pdbx_seq_one_letter_code
_entity_poly.pdbx_strand_id
1 'polypeptide(L)'
;MFKNFGDSIVNYVDGTATDEFEAATYHKASSVGFYTSLIGMALVGAILAWVLPGRQALWSAIVLLIPLISSAASTQWMRNYVASPVIRLRDTPRGVLVIYFALCAVWLAGLIVTGGFDPSGGFDSAGATGAIVGAIIGAVVAGVVSQRISKRRRQRDQARLDAEAGD
;
A
#
# COMPACT_ATOMS: atom_id res chain seq x y z
N MET A 1 -14.07 6.25 16.06
CA MET A 1 -14.06 4.82 15.69
C MET A 1 -12.65 4.30 15.45
N PHE A 2 -11.91 4.82 14.46
CA PHE A 2 -10.54 4.35 14.18
C PHE A 2 -9.56 4.51 15.35
N LYS A 3 -9.68 5.57 16.16
CA LYS A 3 -8.92 5.77 17.41
C LYS A 3 -9.11 4.58 18.36
N ASN A 4 -10.33 4.42 18.90
CA ASN A 4 -10.65 3.33 19.84
C ASN A 4 -10.35 1.92 19.30
N PHE A 5 -10.60 1.67 18.01
CA PHE A 5 -10.29 0.38 17.39
C PHE A 5 -8.78 0.12 17.33
N GLY A 6 -7.99 1.10 16.89
CA GLY A 6 -6.52 0.97 16.88
C GLY A 6 -5.95 0.88 18.30
N ASP A 7 -6.49 1.64 19.26
CA ASP A 7 -6.09 1.58 20.66
C ASP A 7 -6.33 0.18 21.25
N SER A 8 -7.47 -0.45 20.91
CA SER A 8 -7.75 -1.82 21.32
C SER A 8 -6.74 -2.83 20.77
N ILE A 9 -6.25 -2.64 19.54
CA ILE A 9 -5.23 -3.50 18.93
C ILE A 9 -3.88 -3.28 19.60
N VAL A 10 -3.50 -2.02 19.84
CA VAL A 10 -2.23 -1.68 20.51
C VAL A 10 -2.21 -2.21 21.93
N ASN A 11 -3.28 -1.97 22.71
CA ASN A 11 -3.39 -2.47 24.08
C ASN A 11 -3.37 -4.01 24.15
N TYR A 12 -3.90 -4.70 23.13
CA TYR A 12 -3.80 -6.15 23.05
C TYR A 12 -2.36 -6.62 22.86
N VAL A 13 -1.59 -5.96 21.97
CA VAL A 13 -0.18 -6.27 21.75
C VAL A 13 0.64 -5.98 23.01
N ASP A 14 0.45 -4.80 23.61
CA ASP A 14 1.16 -4.40 24.82
C ASP A 14 0.84 -5.30 26.01
N GLY A 15 -0.42 -5.75 26.14
CA GLY A 15 -0.82 -6.70 27.19
C GLY A 15 -0.36 -8.15 26.96
N THR A 16 0.11 -8.49 25.75
CA THR A 16 0.66 -9.81 25.43
C THR A 16 2.17 -9.88 25.69
N ALA A 17 2.86 -8.74 25.57
CA ALA A 17 4.29 -8.66 25.80
C ALA A 17 4.62 -8.67 27.31
N THR A 18 5.75 -9.28 27.68
CA THR A 18 6.21 -9.33 29.08
C THR A 18 6.95 -8.07 29.51
N ASP A 19 7.54 -7.34 28.56
CA ASP A 19 8.22 -6.07 28.79
C ASP A 19 8.09 -5.11 27.59
N GLU A 20 8.57 -3.87 27.77
CA GLU A 20 8.54 -2.83 26.73
C GLU A 20 9.42 -3.18 25.52
N PHE A 21 10.50 -3.95 25.72
CA PHE A 21 11.40 -4.34 24.65
C PHE A 21 10.74 -5.38 23.72
N GLU A 22 10.01 -6.33 24.28
CA GLU A 22 9.21 -7.33 23.56
C GLU A 22 8.08 -6.67 22.79
N ALA A 23 7.33 -5.75 23.40
CA ALA A 23 6.27 -4.97 22.73
C ALA A 23 6.84 -4.17 21.54
N ALA A 24 7.94 -3.44 21.76
CA ALA A 24 8.61 -2.69 20.70
C ALA A 24 9.14 -3.60 19.58
N THR A 25 9.65 -4.78 19.92
CA THR A 25 10.11 -5.78 18.95
C THR A 25 8.96 -6.34 18.13
N TYR A 26 7.80 -6.58 18.74
CA TYR A 26 6.59 -7.02 18.05
C TYR A 26 6.09 -5.98 17.05
N HIS A 27 6.08 -4.69 17.41
CA HIS A 27 5.73 -3.61 16.48
C HIS A 27 6.72 -3.50 15.29
N LYS A 28 8.01 -3.72 15.52
CA LYS A 28 9.01 -3.81 14.44
C LYS A 28 8.77 -5.03 13.55
N ALA A 29 8.48 -6.18 14.13
CA ALA A 29 8.13 -7.39 13.38
C ALA A 29 6.86 -7.19 12.53
N SER A 30 5.84 -6.52 13.05
CA SER A 30 4.64 -6.13 12.30
C SER A 30 4.96 -5.22 11.10
N SER A 31 5.92 -4.30 11.25
CA SER A 31 6.40 -3.46 10.15
C SER A 31 7.04 -4.30 9.04
N VAL A 32 7.87 -5.30 9.39
CA VAL A 32 8.43 -6.26 8.44
C VAL A 32 7.32 -7.10 7.78
N GLY A 33 6.36 -7.55 8.59
CA GLY A 33 5.15 -8.27 8.14
C GLY A 33 4.35 -7.48 7.11
N PHE A 34 4.15 -6.18 7.33
CA PHE A 34 3.46 -5.31 6.37
C PHE A 34 4.17 -5.27 5.02
N TYR A 35 5.47 -4.98 4.97
CA TYR A 35 6.21 -4.91 3.69
C TYR A 35 6.32 -6.27 2.98
N THR A 36 6.46 -7.36 3.73
CA THR A 36 6.45 -8.72 3.15
C THR A 36 5.06 -9.10 2.65
N SER A 37 3.99 -8.67 3.33
CA SER A 37 2.61 -8.86 2.86
C SER A 37 2.32 -8.14 1.55
N LEU A 38 2.95 -6.98 1.28
CA LEU A 38 2.83 -6.29 -0.01
C LEU A 38 3.38 -7.13 -1.16
N ILE A 39 4.48 -7.85 -0.93
CA ILE A 39 5.06 -8.78 -1.89
C ILE A 39 4.11 -9.97 -2.10
N GLY A 40 3.63 -10.59 -1.01
CA GLY A 40 2.68 -11.69 -1.09
C GLY A 40 1.38 -11.31 -1.80
N MET A 41 0.89 -10.10 -1.55
CA MET A 41 -0.26 -9.51 -2.20
C MET A 41 -0.05 -9.34 -3.72
N ALA A 42 1.08 -8.78 -4.13
CA ALA A 42 1.42 -8.65 -5.55
C ALA A 42 1.55 -10.02 -6.24
N LEU A 43 2.10 -11.02 -5.53
CA LEU A 43 2.17 -12.40 -6.02
C LEU A 43 0.76 -13.00 -6.22
N VAL A 44 -0.13 -12.86 -5.25
CA VAL A 44 -1.53 -13.34 -5.36
C VAL A 44 -2.25 -12.64 -6.52
N GLY A 45 -2.09 -11.32 -6.63
CA GLY A 45 -2.63 -10.55 -7.76
C GLY A 45 -2.13 -11.07 -9.11
N ALA A 46 -0.84 -11.33 -9.22
CA ALA A 46 -0.24 -11.92 -10.41
C ALA A 46 -0.87 -13.29 -10.73
N ILE A 47 -0.90 -14.21 -9.77
CA ILE A 47 -1.50 -15.55 -9.97
C ILE A 47 -2.94 -15.41 -10.48
N LEU A 48 -3.77 -14.58 -9.85
CA LEU A 48 -5.15 -14.37 -10.26
C LEU A 48 -5.27 -13.83 -11.68
N ALA A 49 -4.40 -12.92 -12.11
CA ALA A 49 -4.44 -12.38 -13.46
C ALA A 49 -4.08 -13.40 -14.55
N TRP A 50 -3.26 -14.41 -14.23
CA TRP A 50 -2.92 -15.50 -15.14
C TRP A 50 -3.95 -16.64 -15.13
N VAL A 51 -4.65 -16.84 -14.01
CA VAL A 51 -5.65 -17.91 -13.85
C VAL A 51 -7.03 -17.50 -14.37
N LEU A 52 -7.42 -16.23 -14.20
CA LEU A 52 -8.75 -15.75 -14.58
C LEU A 52 -8.80 -15.39 -16.08
N PRO A 53 -9.86 -15.79 -16.81
CA PRO A 53 -9.98 -15.53 -18.23
C PRO A 53 -10.56 -14.14 -18.54
N GLY A 54 -10.04 -13.51 -19.60
CA GLY A 54 -10.59 -12.29 -20.18
C GLY A 54 -10.75 -11.17 -19.16
N ARG A 55 -11.88 -10.48 -19.22
CA ARG A 55 -12.21 -9.36 -18.33
C ARG A 55 -12.28 -9.74 -16.85
N GLN A 56 -12.43 -11.03 -16.51
CA GLN A 56 -12.43 -11.46 -15.12
C GLN A 56 -11.05 -11.30 -14.47
N ALA A 57 -9.97 -11.32 -15.26
CA ALA A 57 -8.63 -11.06 -14.77
C ALA A 57 -8.50 -9.71 -14.06
N LEU A 58 -9.29 -8.70 -14.44
CA LEU A 58 -9.32 -7.40 -13.77
C LEU A 58 -9.74 -7.48 -12.29
N TRP A 59 -10.48 -8.52 -11.88
CA TRP A 59 -10.86 -8.72 -10.48
C TRP A 59 -9.67 -9.00 -9.57
N SER A 60 -8.54 -9.45 -10.12
CA SER A 60 -7.29 -9.51 -9.38
C SER A 60 -6.92 -8.16 -8.74
N ALA A 61 -7.32 -7.03 -9.34
CA ALA A 61 -7.02 -5.69 -8.83
C ALA A 61 -7.65 -5.39 -7.46
N ILE A 62 -8.68 -6.14 -7.04
CA ILE A 62 -9.28 -6.02 -5.69
C ILE A 62 -8.22 -6.20 -4.61
N VAL A 63 -7.19 -7.03 -4.85
CA VAL A 63 -6.17 -7.29 -3.83
C VAL A 63 -5.42 -6.00 -3.45
N LEU A 64 -5.39 -4.97 -4.31
CA LEU A 64 -4.81 -3.65 -4.01
C LEU A 64 -5.58 -2.87 -2.93
N LEU A 65 -6.86 -3.21 -2.69
CA LEU A 65 -7.66 -2.56 -1.66
C LEU A 65 -7.17 -2.89 -0.26
N ILE A 66 -6.58 -4.07 -0.05
CA ILE A 66 -6.10 -4.53 1.26
C ILE A 66 -5.04 -3.57 1.82
N PRO A 67 -3.89 -3.33 1.16
CA PRO A 67 -2.90 -2.40 1.68
C PRO A 67 -3.40 -0.95 1.68
N LEU A 68 -4.29 -0.58 0.76
CA LEU A 68 -4.86 0.77 0.71
C LEU A 68 -5.68 1.07 1.98
N ILE A 69 -6.60 0.17 2.34
CA ILE A 69 -7.46 0.30 3.52
C ILE A 69 -6.62 0.22 4.79
N SER A 70 -5.70 -0.76 4.88
CA SER A 70 -4.82 -0.94 6.04
C SER A 70 -3.95 0.30 6.28
N SER A 71 -3.35 0.85 5.22
CA SER A 71 -2.51 2.05 5.31
C SER A 71 -3.32 3.28 5.67
N ALA A 72 -4.53 3.43 5.11
CA ALA A 72 -5.43 4.53 5.44
C ALA A 72 -5.89 4.49 6.90
N ALA A 73 -6.29 3.31 7.39
CA ALA A 73 -6.68 3.10 8.78
C ALA A 73 -5.52 3.39 9.74
N SER A 74 -4.33 2.83 9.48
CA SER A 74 -3.12 3.08 10.28
C SER A 74 -2.74 4.56 10.31
N THR A 75 -2.76 5.24 9.14
CA THR A 75 -2.47 6.68 9.05
C THR A 75 -3.49 7.50 9.85
N GLN A 76 -4.77 7.18 9.72
CA GLN A 76 -5.83 7.91 10.41
C GLN A 76 -5.78 7.72 11.93
N TRP A 77 -5.39 6.52 12.40
CA TRP A 77 -5.14 6.27 13.81
C TRP A 77 -3.92 7.05 14.33
N MET A 78 -2.78 6.94 13.65
CA MET A 78 -1.52 7.60 14.02
C MET A 78 -1.65 9.12 14.13
N ARG A 79 -2.45 9.72 13.25
CA ARG A 79 -2.71 11.16 13.24
C ARG A 79 -3.38 11.66 14.52
N ASN A 80 -3.96 10.82 15.36
CA ASN A 80 -4.52 11.28 16.64
C ASN A 80 -3.44 11.48 17.72
N TYR A 81 -2.22 11.03 17.48
CA TYR A 81 -1.13 11.04 18.47
C TYR A 81 0.08 11.82 17.99
N VAL A 82 0.43 11.68 16.71
CA VAL A 82 1.63 12.31 16.14
C VAL A 82 1.37 12.80 14.73
N ALA A 83 2.12 13.82 14.33
CA ALA A 83 2.10 14.29 12.95
C ALA A 83 2.65 13.21 11.99
N SER A 84 1.94 13.01 10.88
CA SER A 84 2.29 11.95 9.92
C SER A 84 3.76 12.06 9.45
N PRO A 85 4.52 10.95 9.44
CA PRO A 85 5.90 10.94 8.97
C PRO A 85 5.96 11.21 7.46
N VAL A 86 7.08 11.80 7.03
CA VAL A 86 7.32 12.04 5.60
C VAL A 86 7.92 10.78 4.99
N ILE A 87 7.06 9.96 4.38
CA ILE A 87 7.50 8.77 3.65
C ILE A 87 8.27 9.21 2.41
N ARG A 88 9.50 8.70 2.26
CA ARG A 88 10.36 8.92 1.09
C ARG A 88 10.57 7.58 0.40
N LEU A 89 10.14 7.47 -0.84
CA LEU A 89 10.29 6.24 -1.63
C LEU A 89 11.76 5.81 -1.75
N ARG A 90 12.69 6.78 -1.81
CA ARG A 90 14.14 6.56 -1.86
C ARG A 90 14.68 5.83 -0.62
N ASP A 91 14.04 5.97 0.52
CA ASP A 91 14.48 5.39 1.79
C ASP A 91 13.89 3.98 2.01
N THR A 92 12.98 3.55 1.12
CA THR A 92 12.43 2.20 1.15
C THR A 92 13.48 1.19 0.70
N PRO A 93 13.61 0.03 1.36
CA PRO A 93 14.59 -0.99 0.98
C PRO A 93 14.48 -1.37 -0.50
N ARG A 94 15.58 -1.22 -1.25
CA ARG A 94 15.60 -1.44 -2.71
C ARG A 94 15.14 -2.84 -3.10
N GLY A 95 15.52 -3.87 -2.33
CA GLY A 95 15.11 -5.25 -2.58
C GLY A 95 13.59 -5.43 -2.55
N VAL A 96 12.92 -4.82 -1.57
CA VAL A 96 11.44 -4.87 -1.46
C VAL A 96 10.80 -4.18 -2.66
N LEU A 97 11.29 -2.99 -3.03
CA LEU A 97 10.77 -2.27 -4.20
C LEU A 97 10.95 -3.07 -5.49
N VAL A 98 12.15 -3.61 -5.73
CA VAL A 98 12.46 -4.38 -6.95
C VAL A 98 11.56 -5.59 -7.06
N ILE A 99 11.43 -6.39 -5.98
CA ILE A 99 10.58 -7.58 -5.99
C ILE A 99 9.11 -7.19 -6.20
N TYR A 100 8.62 -6.19 -5.47
CA TYR A 100 7.24 -5.72 -5.60
C TYR A 100 6.92 -5.25 -7.02
N PHE A 101 7.76 -4.39 -7.61
CA PHE A 101 7.53 -3.89 -8.97
C PHE A 101 7.71 -4.97 -10.03
N ALA A 102 8.62 -5.93 -9.84
CA ALA A 102 8.76 -7.08 -10.72
C ALA A 102 7.47 -7.92 -10.73
N LEU A 103 6.89 -8.20 -9.56
CA LEU A 103 5.61 -8.91 -9.45
C LEU A 103 4.45 -8.10 -10.06
N CYS A 104 4.41 -6.79 -9.85
CA CYS A 104 3.43 -5.92 -10.50
C CYS A 104 3.57 -5.94 -12.04
N ALA A 105 4.79 -6.04 -12.57
CA ALA A 105 5.02 -6.17 -14.00
C ALA A 105 4.54 -7.53 -14.54
N VAL A 106 4.82 -8.63 -13.83
CA VAL A 106 4.30 -9.97 -14.15
C VAL A 106 2.78 -10.01 -14.09
N TRP A 107 2.20 -9.32 -13.11
CA TRP A 107 0.76 -9.17 -12.96
C TRP A 107 0.16 -8.40 -14.16
N LEU A 108 0.72 -7.24 -14.50
CA LEU A 108 0.28 -6.45 -15.64
C LEU A 108 0.38 -7.24 -16.95
N ALA A 109 1.46 -8.00 -17.13
CA ALA A 109 1.63 -8.90 -18.28
C ALA A 109 0.50 -9.96 -18.33
N GLY A 110 0.15 -10.56 -17.19
CA GLY A 110 -0.98 -11.48 -17.09
C GLY A 110 -2.28 -10.85 -17.55
N LEU A 111 -2.62 -9.65 -17.06
CA LEU A 111 -3.82 -8.92 -17.46
C LEU A 111 -3.88 -8.63 -18.97
N ILE A 112 -2.73 -8.34 -19.57
CA ILE A 112 -2.62 -8.07 -21.01
C ILE A 112 -2.82 -9.36 -21.81
N VAL A 113 -2.12 -10.42 -21.43
CA VAL A 113 -2.12 -11.69 -22.18
C VAL A 113 -3.45 -12.41 -22.09
N THR A 114 -4.12 -12.38 -20.93
CA THR A 114 -5.42 -13.03 -20.75
C THR A 114 -6.59 -12.24 -21.34
N GLY A 115 -6.34 -11.08 -21.94
CA GLY A 115 -7.36 -10.25 -22.57
C GLY A 115 -8.21 -9.44 -21.58
N GLY A 116 -7.63 -9.07 -20.43
CA GLY A 116 -8.31 -8.26 -19.42
C GLY A 116 -8.77 -6.88 -19.92
N PHE A 117 -8.12 -6.35 -20.95
CA PHE A 117 -8.41 -5.03 -21.54
C PHE A 117 -9.24 -5.08 -22.83
N ASP A 118 -9.55 -6.27 -23.35
CA ASP A 118 -10.35 -6.45 -24.56
C ASP A 118 -11.81 -6.84 -24.18
N PRO A 119 -12.82 -6.09 -24.65
CA PRO A 119 -14.23 -6.47 -24.49
C PRO A 119 -14.58 -7.86 -25.05
N SER A 120 -13.83 -8.34 -26.05
CA SER A 120 -14.05 -9.63 -26.73
C SER A 120 -13.22 -10.79 -26.16
N GLY A 121 -12.33 -10.52 -25.19
CA GLY A 121 -11.57 -11.55 -24.46
C GLY A 121 -10.28 -12.04 -25.14
N GLY A 122 -9.72 -11.29 -26.09
CA GLY A 122 -8.43 -11.56 -26.72
C GLY A 122 -7.34 -10.55 -26.34
N PHE A 123 -6.16 -10.71 -26.92
CA PHE A 123 -5.10 -9.72 -26.80
C PHE A 123 -5.46 -8.47 -27.63
N ASP A 124 -5.64 -7.33 -26.96
CA ASP A 124 -5.83 -6.03 -27.60
C ASP A 124 -4.57 -5.17 -27.46
N SER A 125 -3.96 -4.80 -28.60
CA SER A 125 -2.73 -4.00 -28.64
C SER A 125 -2.95 -2.56 -28.17
N ALA A 126 -4.15 -2.00 -28.38
CA ALA A 126 -4.49 -0.65 -27.93
C ALA A 126 -4.67 -0.63 -26.40
N GLY A 127 -5.44 -1.58 -25.86
CA GLY A 127 -5.59 -1.79 -24.42
C GLY A 127 -4.26 -2.08 -23.72
N ALA A 128 -3.41 -2.93 -24.29
CA ALA A 128 -2.08 -3.23 -23.77
C ALA A 128 -1.20 -1.97 -23.71
N THR A 129 -1.17 -1.17 -24.78
CA THR A 129 -0.41 0.08 -24.82
C THR A 129 -0.92 1.06 -23.77
N GLY A 130 -2.24 1.24 -23.66
CA GLY A 130 -2.86 2.10 -22.66
C GLY A 130 -2.52 1.68 -21.22
N ALA A 131 -2.53 0.37 -20.95
CA ALA A 131 -2.22 -0.17 -19.63
C ALA A 131 -0.74 0.06 -19.24
N ILE A 132 0.19 -0.15 -20.17
CA ILE A 132 1.63 0.09 -19.93
C ILE A 132 1.89 1.58 -19.69
N VAL A 133 1.36 2.45 -20.54
CA VAL A 133 1.53 3.91 -20.42
C VAL A 133 0.91 4.39 -19.09
N GLY A 134 -0.28 3.92 -18.75
CA GLY A 134 -0.95 4.23 -17.49
C GLY A 134 -0.13 3.81 -16.28
N ALA A 135 0.46 2.60 -16.29
CA ALA A 135 1.30 2.11 -15.21
C ALA A 135 2.56 2.96 -15.01
N ILE A 136 3.24 3.33 -16.11
CA ILE A 136 4.44 4.17 -16.07
C ILE A 136 4.11 5.56 -15.52
N ILE A 137 3.09 6.22 -16.08
CA ILE A 137 2.66 7.54 -15.63
C ILE A 137 2.24 7.49 -14.16
N GLY A 138 1.46 6.48 -13.77
CA GLY A 138 1.01 6.29 -12.39
C GLY A 138 2.19 6.16 -11.42
N ALA A 139 3.20 5.35 -11.74
CA ALA A 139 4.38 5.18 -10.91
C ALA A 139 5.20 6.49 -10.77
N VAL A 140 5.40 7.21 -11.86
CA VAL A 140 6.12 8.50 -11.86
C VAL A 140 5.38 9.55 -11.04
N VAL A 141 4.09 9.72 -11.29
CA VAL A 141 3.25 10.69 -10.58
C VAL A 141 3.21 10.35 -9.08
N ALA A 142 3.01 9.08 -8.73
CA ALA A 142 3.03 8.65 -7.33
C ALA A 142 4.37 8.98 -6.65
N GLY A 143 5.50 8.68 -7.30
CA GLY A 143 6.82 8.99 -6.77
C GLY A 143 7.07 10.48 -6.53
N VAL A 144 6.74 11.32 -7.51
CA VAL A 144 6.99 12.78 -7.45
C VAL A 144 6.04 13.47 -6.47
N VAL A 145 4.75 13.12 -6.52
CA VAL A 145 3.71 13.81 -5.76
C VAL A 145 3.66 13.35 -4.30
N SER A 146 4.05 12.10 -4.00
CA SER A 146 4.02 11.55 -2.64
C SER A 146 4.77 12.42 -1.63
N GLN A 147 5.97 12.92 -1.97
CA GLN A 147 6.74 13.78 -1.05
C GLN A 147 6.02 15.11 -0.76
N ARG A 148 5.44 15.73 -1.79
CA ARG A 148 4.72 17.01 -1.63
C ARG A 148 3.47 16.84 -0.79
N ILE A 149 2.71 15.76 -1.03
CA ILE A 149 1.51 15.43 -0.25
C ILE A 149 1.88 15.16 1.21
N SER A 150 2.88 14.31 1.47
CA SER A 150 3.29 13.95 2.82
C SER A 150 3.79 15.16 3.61
N LYS A 151 4.56 16.06 2.98
CA LYS A 151 5.01 17.31 3.62
C LYS A 151 3.85 18.23 4.01
N ARG A 152 2.91 18.43 3.09
CA ARG A 152 1.70 19.26 3.35
C ARG A 152 0.81 18.63 4.43
N ARG A 153 0.65 17.31 4.42
CA ARG A 153 -0.11 16.58 5.45
C ARG A 153 0.52 16.76 6.82
N ARG A 154 1.83 16.55 6.94
CA ARG A 154 2.56 16.75 8.20
C ARG A 154 2.39 18.15 8.76
N GLN A 155 2.51 19.20 7.94
CA GLN A 155 2.33 20.59 8.37
C GLN A 155 0.92 20.83 8.95
N ARG A 156 -0.11 20.29 8.30
CA ARG A 156 -1.50 20.40 8.80
C ARG A 156 -1.70 19.63 10.10
N ASP A 157 -1.15 18.43 10.19
CA ASP A 157 -1.26 17.61 11.39
C ASP A 157 -0.53 18.27 12.58
N GLN A 158 0.64 18.86 12.36
CA GLN A 158 1.37 19.64 13.38
C GLN A 158 0.55 20.84 13.84
N ALA A 159 0.06 21.67 12.92
CA ALA A 159 -0.72 22.86 13.28
C ALA A 159 -2.00 22.51 14.08
N ARG A 160 -2.64 21.37 13.78
CA ARG A 160 -3.80 20.90 14.56
C ARG A 160 -3.40 20.45 15.96
N LEU A 161 -2.33 19.65 16.09
CA LEU A 161 -1.86 19.16 17.40
C LEU A 161 -1.33 20.30 18.29
N ASP A 162 -0.64 21.28 17.70
CA ASP A 162 -0.16 22.46 18.41
C ASP A 162 -1.33 23.33 18.92
N ALA A 163 -2.42 23.43 18.14
CA ALA A 163 -3.65 24.11 18.58
C ALA A 163 -4.35 23.36 19.72
N GLU A 164 -4.45 22.03 19.64
CA GLU A 164 -5.04 21.20 20.70
C GLU A 164 -4.23 21.18 22.01
N ALA A 165 -2.93 21.49 21.95
CA ALA A 165 -2.05 21.54 23.13
C ALA A 165 -1.93 22.95 23.76
N GLY A 166 -2.34 24.00 23.04
CA GLY A 166 -2.29 25.39 23.50
C GLY A 166 -3.58 25.89 24.16
N ASP A 167 -4.68 25.17 23.98
CA ASP A 167 -5.96 25.33 24.70
C ASP A 167 -6.00 24.46 25.97
#